data_AF-A0A952RF74-F1
#
_entry.id   AF-A0A952RF74-F1
#
_cell.length_a   1.000
_cell.length_b   1.000
_cell.length_c   1.000
_cell.angle_alpha   90.00
_cell.angle_beta   90.00
_cell.angle_gamma   90.00
#
_symmetry.space_group_name_H-M   'P 1'
#
loop_
_entity.id
_entity.type
_entity.pdbx_description
1 polymer ?
#
loop_
_entity_poly.entity_id
_entity_poly.type
_entity_poly.pdbx_seq_one_letter_code
_entity_poly.pdbx_strand_id
1 'polypeptide(L)'
;MRATPDDIVGMAFFARVVEAKSFRDAARSLGVSKSAVSARVARLEAALGLKLLHRTTRRLALTADGVRLYERCARLVAEADQAAEVAAGASAAPRGTLRVHASSALAGPIFARTIGEFTQAYPEVRVELRFIDRAPDPTPDPFDVAVVVSRRLADSGLVARKLATSRAVVCAAPAYLRRRGIPFRPQDLVHHDCLRLLHTEDWQFDTDEGRIPLPSARSLCSDDARFLRESVLAGLGIAVLPRFVVGDDLASGRLHAILEDFHANEVSILALHAHRRLASASVRAFVEHLAEVFGKTVSQPRAKPVAPPAQAKATRPRGASIPMTAQDVRRLSAVAAVYAETDPAGSARLRERLERLTVLAADAIPRSAVTMSSRVTLREGAREREVSLVYPWDAAAADRVSVLSDLGAVLLGAKVGSTVSSQRITAIPYQPEAAGDHHL
;
A
#
# COMPACT_ATOMS: atom_id res chain seq x y z
N MET A 1 -35.69 32.73 -3.50
CA MET A 1 -35.65 33.83 -2.51
C MET A 1 -34.23 33.93 -1.97
N ARG A 2 -33.62 35.13 -1.91
CA ARG A 2 -32.29 35.29 -1.27
C ARG A 2 -32.50 35.37 0.24
N ALA A 3 -31.69 34.65 1.02
CA ALA A 3 -31.77 34.69 2.49
C ALA A 3 -31.41 36.09 3.00
N THR A 4 -32.19 36.62 3.93
CA THR A 4 -31.88 37.90 4.60
C THR A 4 -30.88 37.67 5.75
N PRO A 5 -30.19 38.72 6.24
CA PRO A 5 -29.33 38.59 7.42
C PRO A 5 -30.06 38.02 8.64
N ASP A 6 -31.34 38.37 8.80
CA ASP A 6 -32.18 37.87 9.88
C ASP A 6 -32.47 36.36 9.75
N ASP A 7 -32.64 35.86 8.53
CA ASP A 7 -32.83 34.44 8.26
C ASP A 7 -31.57 33.63 8.59
N ILE A 8 -30.38 34.16 8.27
CA ILE A 8 -29.10 33.52 8.59
C ILE A 8 -28.92 33.36 10.11
N VAL A 9 -29.24 34.40 10.87
CA VAL A 9 -29.21 34.30 12.34
C VAL A 9 -30.26 33.31 12.84
N GLY A 10 -31.45 33.29 12.24
CA GLY A 10 -32.47 32.28 12.53
C GLY A 10 -31.97 30.85 12.31
N MET A 11 -31.30 30.61 11.18
CA MET A 11 -30.69 29.32 10.83
C MET A 11 -29.63 28.89 11.85
N ALA A 12 -28.79 29.82 12.31
CA ALA A 12 -27.79 29.53 13.34
C ALA A 12 -28.42 29.12 14.68
N PHE A 13 -29.47 29.83 15.11
CA PHE A 13 -30.21 29.49 16.33
C PHE A 13 -30.91 28.13 16.23
N PHE A 14 -31.50 27.82 15.07
CA PHE A 14 -32.10 26.52 14.80
C PHE A 14 -31.06 25.40 14.90
N ALA A 15 -29.89 25.53 14.27
CA ALA A 15 -28.81 24.55 14.35
C ALA A 15 -28.39 24.27 15.81
N ARG A 16 -28.16 25.31 16.61
CA ARG A 16 -27.77 25.19 18.02
C ARG A 16 -28.84 24.52 18.89
N VAL A 17 -30.13 24.75 18.62
CA VAL A 17 -31.25 24.06 19.30
C VAL A 17 -31.26 22.57 19.01
N VAL A 18 -31.01 22.18 17.76
CA VAL A 18 -30.98 20.78 17.34
C VAL A 18 -29.78 20.06 17.95
N GLU A 19 -28.59 20.67 17.89
CA GLU A 19 -27.36 20.14 18.50
C GLU A 19 -27.52 19.93 20.02
N ALA A 20 -28.06 20.94 20.72
CA ALA A 20 -28.28 20.88 22.16
C ALA A 20 -29.49 20.00 22.58
N LYS A 21 -30.31 19.56 21.61
CA LYS A 21 -31.58 18.84 21.82
C LYS A 21 -32.56 19.53 22.77
N SER A 22 -32.37 20.82 23.02
CA SER A 22 -33.03 21.57 24.09
C SER A 22 -32.92 23.07 23.85
N PHE A 23 -34.06 23.76 23.86
CA PHE A 23 -34.11 25.22 23.80
C PHE A 23 -33.43 25.88 25.01
N ARG A 24 -33.45 25.23 26.18
CA ARG A 24 -32.83 25.77 27.39
C ARG A 24 -31.32 25.71 27.30
N ASP A 25 -30.78 24.58 26.82
CA ASP A 25 -29.34 24.38 26.74
C ASP A 25 -28.74 25.18 25.58
N ALA A 26 -29.44 25.30 24.44
CA ALA A 26 -29.05 26.21 23.36
C ALA A 26 -29.06 27.68 23.78
N ALA A 27 -30.05 28.10 24.59
CA ALA A 27 -30.09 29.46 25.13
C ALA A 27 -28.88 29.74 26.03
N ARG A 28 -28.51 28.76 26.88
CA ARG A 28 -27.32 28.85 27.73
C ARG A 28 -26.04 28.95 26.90
N SER A 29 -25.88 28.14 25.85
CA SER A 29 -24.68 28.18 25.00
C SER A 29 -24.56 29.47 24.18
N LEU A 30 -25.68 30.10 23.86
CA LEU A 30 -25.73 31.34 23.08
C LEU A 30 -25.71 32.62 23.94
N GLY A 31 -25.77 32.50 25.28
CA GLY A 31 -25.80 33.67 26.17
C GLY A 31 -27.07 34.51 26.09
N VAL A 32 -28.20 33.92 25.69
CA VAL A 32 -29.49 34.60 25.48
C VAL A 32 -30.63 33.91 26.24
N SER A 33 -31.80 34.55 26.31
CA SER A 33 -32.97 33.95 26.96
C SER A 33 -33.62 32.85 26.11
N LYS A 34 -34.25 31.87 26.78
CA LYS A 34 -35.03 30.81 26.09
C LYS A 34 -36.13 31.39 25.20
N SER A 35 -36.77 32.49 25.62
CA SER A 35 -37.80 33.18 24.84
C SER A 35 -37.22 33.78 23.56
N ALA A 36 -36.01 34.36 23.60
CA ALA A 36 -35.31 34.87 22.43
C ALA A 36 -34.99 33.74 21.43
N VAL A 37 -34.50 32.60 21.90
CA VAL A 37 -34.23 31.43 21.04
C VAL A 37 -35.51 30.93 20.38
N SER A 38 -36.58 30.76 21.16
CA SER A 38 -37.88 30.31 20.64
C SER A 38 -38.46 31.29 19.61
N ALA A 39 -38.33 32.60 19.84
CA ALA A 39 -38.80 33.63 18.92
C ALA A 39 -38.01 33.64 17.61
N ARG A 40 -36.67 33.48 17.68
CA ARG A 40 -35.80 33.44 16.49
C ARG A 40 -36.11 32.24 15.60
N VAL A 41 -36.29 31.06 16.19
CA VAL A 41 -36.67 29.84 15.45
C VAL A 41 -38.09 29.95 14.88
N ALA A 42 -39.05 30.49 15.64
CA ALA A 42 -40.42 30.69 15.14
C ALA A 42 -40.47 31.66 13.95
N ARG A 43 -39.64 32.72 13.98
CA ARG A 43 -39.55 33.67 12.88
C ARG A 43 -38.92 33.06 11.64
N LEU A 44 -37.91 32.20 11.80
CA LEU A 44 -37.34 31.42 10.68
C LEU A 44 -38.41 30.50 10.06
N GLU A 45 -39.16 29.76 10.87
CA GLU A 45 -40.27 28.91 10.40
C GLU A 45 -41.29 29.73 9.60
N ALA A 46 -41.65 30.93 10.09
CA ALA A 46 -42.59 31.82 9.42
C ALA A 46 -42.04 32.36 8.10
N ALA A 47 -40.77 32.78 8.07
CA ALA A 47 -40.12 33.30 6.86
C ALA A 47 -39.98 32.24 5.76
N LEU A 48 -39.75 30.97 6.14
CA LEU A 48 -39.66 29.85 5.20
C LEU A 48 -41.01 29.24 4.85
N GLY A 49 -42.07 29.53 5.61
CA GLY A 49 -43.37 28.88 5.46
C GLY A 49 -43.36 27.40 5.84
N LEU A 50 -42.39 26.96 6.65
CA LEU A 50 -42.16 25.55 7.00
C LEU A 50 -42.15 25.35 8.51
N LYS A 51 -42.62 24.19 8.96
CA LYS A 51 -42.36 23.71 10.32
C LYS A 51 -41.09 22.88 10.33
N LEU A 52 -40.14 23.24 11.19
CA LEU A 52 -38.84 22.57 11.31
C LEU A 52 -38.80 21.65 12.53
N LEU A 53 -39.60 21.96 13.56
CA LEU A 53 -39.64 21.22 14.82
C LEU A 53 -41.07 20.85 15.22
N HIS A 54 -41.28 19.60 15.64
CA HIS A 54 -42.47 19.20 16.38
C HIS A 54 -42.33 19.64 17.83
N ARG A 55 -43.15 20.62 18.24
CA ARG A 55 -43.24 21.08 19.63
C ARG A 55 -44.17 20.18 20.42
N THR A 56 -43.70 19.01 20.85
CA THR A 56 -44.41 18.23 21.87
C THR A 56 -43.82 18.52 23.25
N THR A 57 -44.64 18.50 24.30
CA THR A 57 -44.25 18.83 25.68
C THR A 57 -43.25 17.86 26.30
N ARG A 58 -42.90 16.76 25.61
CA ARG A 58 -41.99 15.73 26.14
C ARG A 58 -40.72 15.50 25.32
N ARG A 59 -40.65 15.87 24.03
CA ARG A 59 -39.41 15.75 23.20
C ARG A 59 -39.35 16.77 22.06
N LEU A 60 -38.15 17.29 21.82
CA LEU A 60 -37.79 18.02 20.60
C LEU A 60 -37.59 17.00 19.47
N ALA A 61 -38.42 17.06 18.42
CA ALA A 61 -38.26 16.21 17.24
C ALA A 61 -38.24 17.08 15.97
N LEU A 62 -37.41 16.72 15.01
CA LEU A 62 -37.32 17.39 13.71
C LEU A 62 -38.44 16.92 12.78
N THR A 63 -38.93 17.82 11.94
CA THR A 63 -39.75 17.45 10.76
C THR A 63 -38.83 16.98 9.62
N ALA A 64 -39.40 16.43 8.55
CA ALA A 64 -38.64 16.08 7.35
C ALA A 64 -37.91 17.30 6.74
N ASP A 65 -38.56 18.47 6.72
CA ASP A 65 -37.94 19.74 6.32
C ASP A 65 -36.85 20.18 7.30
N GLY A 66 -37.09 20.00 8.60
CA GLY A 66 -36.12 20.29 9.66
C GLY A 66 -34.82 19.49 9.50
N VAL A 67 -34.90 18.20 9.19
CA VAL A 67 -33.72 17.35 8.95
C VAL A 67 -32.91 17.88 7.76
N ARG A 68 -33.57 18.15 6.62
CA ARG A 68 -32.89 18.65 5.40
C ARG A 68 -32.24 20.01 5.62
N LEU A 69 -32.92 20.90 6.32
CA LEU A 69 -32.42 22.25 6.55
C LEU A 69 -31.31 22.26 7.60
N TYR A 70 -31.39 21.40 8.62
CA TYR A 70 -30.40 21.31 9.69
C TYR A 70 -28.99 21.08 9.16
N GLU A 71 -28.80 20.15 8.22
CA GLU A 71 -27.48 19.87 7.63
C GLU A 71 -26.86 21.12 7.00
N ARG A 72 -27.68 21.94 6.33
CA ARG A 72 -27.25 23.17 5.66
C ARG A 72 -26.94 24.26 6.70
N CYS A 73 -27.78 24.41 7.73
CA CYS A 73 -27.56 25.37 8.81
C CYS A 73 -26.32 25.04 9.65
N ALA A 74 -26.11 23.76 9.99
CA ALA A 74 -24.96 23.31 10.76
C ALA A 74 -23.63 23.60 10.01
N ARG A 75 -23.61 23.42 8.69
CA ARG A 75 -22.44 23.83 7.87
C ARG A 75 -22.22 25.33 7.87
N LEU A 76 -23.27 26.13 7.71
CA LEU A 76 -23.16 27.59 7.74
C LEU A 76 -22.56 28.09 9.05
N VAL A 77 -23.00 27.52 10.18
CA VAL A 77 -22.46 27.89 11.49
C VAL A 77 -21.00 27.44 11.63
N ALA A 78 -20.66 26.24 11.18
CA ALA A 78 -19.29 25.76 11.19
C ALA A 78 -18.35 26.64 10.34
N GLU A 79 -18.79 27.09 9.16
CA GLU A 79 -18.03 28.02 8.31
C GLU A 79 -17.83 29.38 8.99
N ALA A 80 -18.87 29.91 9.66
CA ALA A 80 -18.76 31.15 10.41
C ALA A 80 -17.81 31.03 11.62
N ASP A 81 -17.87 29.91 12.35
CA ASP A 81 -16.97 29.59 13.46
C ASP A 81 -15.52 29.50 12.95
N GLN A 82 -15.28 28.84 11.82
CA GLN A 82 -13.96 28.78 11.17
C GLN A 82 -13.46 30.15 10.71
N ALA A 83 -14.32 30.99 10.12
CA ALA A 83 -13.96 32.35 9.73
C ALA A 83 -13.55 33.21 10.93
N ALA A 84 -14.26 33.06 12.07
CA ALA A 84 -13.90 33.72 13.31
C ALA A 84 -12.57 33.21 13.88
N GLU A 85 -12.29 31.91 13.79
CA GLU A 85 -11.00 31.33 14.20
C GLU A 85 -9.84 31.82 13.32
N VAL A 86 -10.05 31.93 12.01
CA VAL A 86 -9.07 32.51 11.08
C VAL A 86 -8.78 33.96 11.43
N ALA A 87 -9.81 34.75 11.72
CA ALA A 87 -9.67 36.14 12.15
C ALA A 87 -8.95 36.28 13.50
N ALA A 88 -9.15 35.34 14.43
CA ALA A 88 -8.49 35.30 15.73
C ALA A 88 -7.00 34.88 15.65
N GLY A 89 -6.54 34.32 14.53
CA GLY A 89 -5.13 34.03 14.27
C GLY A 89 -4.54 32.85 15.05
N ALA A 90 -3.21 32.74 15.05
CA ALA A 90 -2.43 31.61 15.57
C ALA A 90 -2.45 31.40 17.10
N SER A 91 -3.15 32.26 17.85
CA SER A 91 -3.20 32.22 19.33
C SER A 91 -4.36 31.38 19.89
N ALA A 92 -5.32 30.97 19.06
CA ALA A 92 -6.41 30.13 19.52
C ALA A 92 -5.94 28.67 19.68
N ALA A 93 -6.16 28.10 20.86
CA ALA A 93 -5.93 26.67 21.10
C ALA A 93 -6.82 25.82 20.16
N PRO A 94 -6.31 24.71 19.59
CA PRO A 94 -7.11 23.79 18.79
C PRO A 94 -8.34 23.30 19.53
N ARG A 95 -9.53 23.53 18.95
CA ARG A 95 -10.83 23.10 19.49
C ARG A 95 -11.84 22.88 18.37
N GLY A 96 -13.02 22.37 18.71
CA GLY A 96 -14.12 22.21 17.77
C GLY A 96 -14.10 20.87 17.03
N THR A 97 -14.90 20.74 15.97
CA THR A 97 -14.98 19.50 15.18
C THR A 97 -14.03 19.56 13.99
N LEU A 98 -13.12 18.59 13.90
CA LEU A 98 -12.20 18.40 12.78
C LEU A 98 -12.68 17.22 11.92
N ARG A 99 -13.16 17.51 10.71
CA ARG A 99 -13.63 16.51 9.74
C ARG A 99 -12.49 16.03 8.87
N VAL A 100 -12.13 14.76 9.00
CA VAL A 100 -11.00 14.14 8.31
C VAL A 100 -11.50 13.09 7.34
N HIS A 101 -11.16 13.26 6.07
CA HIS A 101 -11.26 12.18 5.08
C HIS A 101 -9.90 11.49 4.97
N ALA A 102 -9.86 10.17 4.84
CA ALA A 102 -8.61 9.43 4.65
C ALA A 102 -8.80 8.29 3.67
N SER A 103 -7.76 7.93 2.91
CA SER A 103 -7.79 6.69 2.12
C SER A 103 -7.95 5.49 3.06
N SER A 104 -8.78 4.52 2.68
CA SER A 104 -9.01 3.32 3.47
C SER A 104 -7.74 2.49 3.65
N ALA A 105 -6.78 2.59 2.72
CA ALA A 105 -5.47 1.96 2.85
C ALA A 105 -4.75 2.37 4.15
N LEU A 106 -5.01 3.58 4.67
CA LEU A 106 -4.43 4.09 5.91
C LEU A 106 -5.16 3.59 7.16
N ALA A 107 -6.30 2.89 7.04
CA ALA A 107 -7.10 2.39 8.16
C ALA A 107 -6.43 1.21 8.87
N GLY A 108 -5.24 1.43 9.42
CA GLY A 108 -4.42 0.47 10.14
C GLY A 108 -3.91 1.00 11.49
N PRO A 109 -3.12 0.19 12.21
CA PRO A 109 -2.70 0.49 13.59
C PRO A 109 -1.92 1.80 13.72
N ILE A 110 -1.05 2.10 12.76
CA ILE A 110 -0.24 3.33 12.77
C ILE A 110 -1.15 4.57 12.74
N PHE A 111 -2.12 4.61 11.81
CA PHE A 111 -3.02 5.77 11.71
C PHE A 111 -3.93 5.88 12.92
N ALA A 112 -4.48 4.77 13.41
CA ALA A 112 -5.30 4.75 14.63
C ALA A 112 -4.52 5.30 15.84
N ARG A 113 -3.26 4.89 16.00
CA ARG A 113 -2.36 5.43 17.02
C ARG A 113 -2.14 6.93 16.84
N THR A 114 -1.86 7.39 15.62
CA THR A 114 -1.64 8.82 15.34
C THR A 114 -2.86 9.68 15.70
N ILE A 115 -4.08 9.21 15.37
CA ILE A 115 -5.33 9.88 15.76
C ILE A 115 -5.52 9.85 17.29
N GLY A 116 -5.22 8.72 17.93
CA GLY A 116 -5.27 8.60 19.39
C GLY A 116 -4.34 9.58 20.11
N GLU A 117 -3.08 9.67 19.68
CA GLU A 117 -2.10 10.63 20.22
C GLU A 117 -2.56 12.08 20.01
N PHE A 118 -3.14 12.40 18.84
CA PHE A 118 -3.66 13.74 18.56
C PHE A 118 -4.83 14.12 19.48
N THR A 119 -5.82 13.22 19.62
CA THR A 119 -7.00 13.48 20.47
C THR A 119 -6.67 13.55 21.95
N GLN A 120 -5.61 12.89 22.40
CA GLN A 120 -5.06 13.03 23.76
C GLN A 120 -4.35 14.38 23.95
N ALA A 121 -3.58 14.83 22.96
CA ALA A 121 -2.89 16.12 23.00
C ALA A 121 -3.87 17.31 22.93
N TYR A 122 -4.99 17.15 22.23
CA TYR A 122 -6.01 18.19 22.03
C TYR A 122 -7.42 17.69 22.41
N PRO A 123 -7.74 17.60 23.72
CA PRO A 123 -9.01 17.02 24.20
C PRO A 123 -10.25 17.83 23.82
N GLU A 124 -10.10 19.11 23.46
CA GLU A 124 -11.19 19.97 22.99
C GLU A 124 -11.48 19.80 21.48
N VAL A 125 -10.70 18.99 20.77
CA VAL A 125 -10.91 18.68 19.35
C VAL A 125 -11.67 17.35 19.20
N ARG A 126 -12.86 17.42 18.61
CA ARG A 126 -13.62 16.24 18.19
C ARG A 126 -13.22 15.87 16.77
N VAL A 127 -12.58 14.72 16.59
CA VAL A 127 -12.22 14.22 15.25
C VAL A 127 -13.35 13.38 14.68
N GLU A 128 -13.85 13.76 13.50
CA GLU A 128 -14.80 12.98 12.70
C GLU A 128 -14.08 12.40 11.50
N LEU A 129 -13.74 11.11 11.56
CA LEU A 129 -12.96 10.42 10.54
C LEU A 129 -13.85 9.60 9.60
N ARG A 130 -13.64 9.74 8.28
CA ARG A 130 -14.26 8.90 7.25
C ARG A 130 -13.19 8.35 6.30
N PHE A 131 -13.33 7.08 5.92
CA PHE A 131 -12.47 6.46 4.93
C PHE A 131 -13.11 6.51 3.54
N ILE A 132 -12.44 7.11 2.56
CA ILE A 132 -12.92 7.36 1.20
C ILE A 132 -11.75 7.21 0.22
N ASP A 133 -11.86 6.30 -0.75
CA ASP A 133 -10.81 6.03 -1.75
C ASP A 133 -11.08 6.65 -3.13
N ARG A 134 -12.29 7.17 -3.36
CA ARG A 134 -12.51 8.06 -4.50
C ARG A 134 -11.85 9.41 -4.21
N ALA A 135 -11.14 9.94 -5.19
CA ALA A 135 -10.81 11.37 -5.18
C ALA A 135 -12.12 12.14 -4.92
N PRO A 136 -12.15 13.10 -3.98
CA PRO A 136 -13.37 13.83 -3.67
C PRO A 136 -13.85 14.53 -4.94
N ASP A 137 -14.92 14.00 -5.53
CA ASP A 137 -15.73 14.71 -6.52
C ASP A 137 -16.22 16.00 -5.83
N PRO A 138 -16.38 17.14 -6.53
CA PRO A 138 -16.87 18.35 -5.90
C PRO A 138 -18.38 18.22 -5.62
N THR A 139 -18.77 17.52 -4.54
CA THR A 139 -20.07 17.59 -3.82
C THR A 139 -20.10 16.62 -2.61
N PRO A 140 -21.03 16.75 -1.65
CA PRO A 140 -21.32 17.83 -0.71
C PRO A 140 -20.87 17.47 0.74
N ASP A 141 -19.91 16.55 0.89
CA ASP A 141 -19.48 16.07 2.21
C ASP A 141 -18.32 16.95 2.73
N PRO A 142 -18.59 17.84 3.70
CA PRO A 142 -17.59 18.82 4.14
C PRO A 142 -16.45 18.09 4.87
N PHE A 143 -15.23 18.32 4.41
CA PHE A 143 -14.01 17.91 5.11
C PHE A 143 -13.10 19.11 5.34
N ASP A 144 -12.34 19.07 6.43
CA ASP A 144 -11.34 20.07 6.75
C ASP A 144 -9.95 19.63 6.28
N VAL A 145 -9.66 18.32 6.38
CA VAL A 145 -8.41 17.69 5.93
C VAL A 145 -8.71 16.38 5.21
N ALA A 146 -8.06 16.15 4.07
CA ALA A 146 -8.07 14.86 3.38
C ALA A 146 -6.66 14.24 3.40
N VAL A 147 -6.51 13.04 3.94
CA VAL A 147 -5.26 12.27 3.93
C VAL A 147 -5.32 11.23 2.82
N VAL A 148 -4.71 11.54 1.69
CA VAL A 148 -4.83 10.74 0.46
C VAL A 148 -3.54 9.97 0.17
N VAL A 149 -3.71 8.82 -0.48
CA VAL A 149 -2.59 8.05 -1.03
C VAL A 149 -2.66 8.23 -2.54
N SER A 150 -1.69 8.93 -3.13
CA SER A 150 -1.70 9.19 -4.57
C SER A 150 -0.31 9.17 -5.20
N ARG A 151 -0.26 8.78 -6.47
CA ARG A 151 0.94 8.91 -7.34
C ARG A 151 1.05 10.28 -7.97
N ARG A 152 -0.09 10.88 -8.35
CA ARG A 152 -0.17 12.19 -9.01
C ARG A 152 -1.26 13.00 -8.34
N LEU A 153 -0.91 14.22 -7.94
CA LEU A 153 -1.90 15.16 -7.46
C LEU A 153 -2.45 15.94 -8.65
N ALA A 154 -3.75 15.86 -8.90
CA ALA A 154 -4.42 16.79 -9.82
C ALA A 154 -4.49 18.17 -9.17
N ASP A 155 -4.41 19.23 -9.98
CA ASP A 155 -4.54 20.59 -9.49
C ASP A 155 -5.97 20.79 -8.95
N SER A 156 -6.09 20.85 -7.62
CA SER A 156 -7.35 20.86 -6.88
C SER A 156 -7.61 22.20 -6.19
N GLY A 157 -6.70 23.17 -6.31
CA GLY A 157 -6.72 24.40 -5.53
C GLY A 157 -6.50 24.20 -4.01
N LEU A 158 -6.23 22.98 -3.55
CA LEU A 158 -5.91 22.63 -2.17
C LEU A 158 -4.40 22.71 -1.92
N VAL A 159 -4.03 23.07 -0.70
CA VAL A 159 -2.64 22.96 -0.25
C VAL A 159 -2.35 21.50 0.07
N ALA A 160 -1.35 20.96 -0.62
CA ALA A 160 -0.86 19.61 -0.38
C ALA A 160 0.43 19.63 0.44
N ARG A 161 0.41 18.96 1.59
CA ARG A 161 1.61 18.64 2.37
C ARG A 161 1.94 17.17 2.23
N LYS A 162 3.13 16.86 1.75
CA LYS A 162 3.63 15.48 1.71
C LYS A 162 3.98 15.01 3.13
N LEU A 163 3.36 13.92 3.57
CA LEU A 163 3.60 13.29 4.87
C LEU A 163 4.65 12.20 4.78
N ALA A 164 4.58 11.37 3.74
CA ALA A 164 5.45 10.22 3.54
C ALA A 164 5.46 9.75 2.09
N THR A 165 6.44 8.90 1.77
CA THR A 165 6.49 8.11 0.53
C THR A 165 6.48 6.64 0.89
N SER A 166 5.66 5.84 0.21
CA SER A 166 5.74 4.38 0.30
C SER A 166 6.04 3.79 -1.05
N ARG A 167 6.98 2.86 -1.08
CA ARG A 167 7.15 1.96 -2.22
C ARG A 167 5.97 1.00 -2.27
N ALA A 168 5.58 0.56 -3.44
CA ALA A 168 4.75 -0.62 -3.55
C ALA A 168 5.60 -1.87 -3.75
N VAL A 169 4.99 -3.01 -3.42
CA VAL A 169 5.64 -4.30 -3.36
C VAL A 169 4.75 -5.29 -4.08
N VAL A 170 5.34 -6.10 -4.95
CA VAL A 170 4.65 -7.27 -5.50
C VAL A 170 4.72 -8.36 -4.45
N CYS A 171 3.59 -8.92 -4.08
CA CYS A 171 3.54 -9.93 -3.03
C CYS A 171 2.49 -11.00 -3.29
N ALA A 172 2.73 -12.17 -2.68
CA ALA A 172 1.83 -13.32 -2.71
C ALA A 172 1.90 -14.09 -1.39
N ALA A 173 0.85 -14.81 -1.04
CA ALA A 173 0.91 -15.74 0.07
C ALA A 173 1.79 -16.96 -0.28
N PRO A 174 2.57 -17.51 0.67
CA PRO A 174 3.36 -18.72 0.46
C PRO A 174 2.54 -19.89 -0.09
N ALA A 175 1.28 -20.04 0.36
CA ALA A 175 0.37 -21.07 -0.12
C ALA A 175 0.06 -20.95 -1.63
N TYR A 176 -0.09 -19.74 -2.14
CA TYR A 176 -0.26 -19.50 -3.58
C TYR A 176 1.02 -19.85 -4.34
N LEU A 177 2.18 -19.39 -3.86
CA LEU A 177 3.48 -19.62 -4.50
C LEU A 177 3.84 -21.11 -4.56
N ARG A 178 3.53 -21.89 -3.52
CA ARG A 178 3.71 -23.35 -3.53
C ARG A 178 2.82 -24.04 -4.57
N ARG A 179 1.62 -23.51 -4.83
CA ARG A 179 0.65 -24.09 -5.78
C ARG A 179 0.94 -23.70 -7.23
N ARG A 180 1.35 -22.45 -7.46
CA ARG A 180 1.45 -21.84 -8.81
C ARG A 180 2.89 -21.56 -9.24
N GLY A 181 3.88 -21.72 -8.38
CA GLY A 181 5.27 -21.32 -8.63
C GLY A 181 5.57 -19.89 -8.18
N ILE A 182 6.85 -19.53 -8.18
CA ILE A 182 7.33 -18.17 -7.88
C ILE A 182 7.76 -17.51 -9.20
N PRO A 183 7.17 -16.37 -9.59
CA PRO A 183 7.66 -15.63 -10.75
C PRO A 183 8.97 -14.93 -10.42
N PHE A 184 9.92 -15.01 -11.35
CA PHE A 184 11.26 -14.44 -11.21
C PHE A 184 11.52 -13.28 -12.15
N ARG A 185 10.63 -13.07 -13.13
CA ARG A 185 10.61 -11.94 -14.05
C ARG A 185 9.17 -11.42 -14.21
N PRO A 186 8.96 -10.12 -14.51
CA PRO A 186 7.64 -9.56 -14.77
C PRO A 186 6.84 -10.31 -15.84
N GLN A 187 7.52 -10.84 -16.86
CA GLN A 187 6.91 -11.60 -17.94
C GLN A 187 6.23 -12.88 -17.44
N ASP A 188 6.74 -13.50 -16.37
CA ASP A 188 6.18 -14.72 -15.80
C ASP A 188 4.77 -14.50 -15.24
N LEU A 189 4.43 -13.25 -14.88
CA LEU A 189 3.12 -12.89 -14.34
C LEU A 189 1.97 -13.21 -15.29
N VAL A 190 2.22 -13.37 -16.60
CA VAL A 190 1.21 -13.82 -17.58
C VAL A 190 0.64 -15.20 -17.25
N HIS A 191 1.37 -16.02 -16.49
CA HIS A 191 0.98 -17.36 -16.07
C HIS A 191 0.37 -17.41 -14.65
N HIS A 192 0.20 -16.25 -14.00
CA HIS A 192 -0.27 -16.14 -12.62
C HIS A 192 -1.59 -15.35 -12.51
N ASP A 193 -2.38 -15.69 -11.50
CA ASP A 193 -3.53 -14.92 -11.09
C ASP A 193 -3.06 -13.57 -10.51
N CYS A 194 -3.37 -12.47 -11.20
CA CYS A 194 -2.97 -11.12 -10.79
C CYS A 194 -4.19 -10.34 -10.27
N LEU A 195 -4.10 -9.88 -9.02
CA LEU A 195 -5.12 -9.05 -8.37
C LEU A 195 -4.73 -7.58 -8.51
N ARG A 196 -5.69 -6.74 -8.89
CA ARG A 196 -5.41 -5.36 -9.31
C ARG A 196 -6.20 -4.33 -8.52
N LEU A 197 -5.50 -3.28 -8.10
CA LEU A 197 -6.13 -2.09 -7.56
C LEU A 197 -6.70 -1.25 -8.72
N LEU A 198 -7.94 -0.78 -8.62
CA LEU A 198 -8.53 0.08 -9.64
C LEU A 198 -7.75 1.41 -9.73
N HIS A 199 -7.75 2.03 -10.92
CA HIS A 199 -7.06 3.30 -11.19
C HIS A 199 -5.53 3.26 -11.03
N THR A 200 -4.96 2.05 -11.07
CA THR A 200 -3.51 1.83 -11.10
C THR A 200 -3.03 1.34 -12.47
N GLU A 201 -3.68 1.79 -13.54
CA GLU A 201 -3.47 1.35 -14.93
C GLU A 201 -2.03 1.61 -15.44
N ASP A 202 -1.30 2.58 -14.88
CA ASP A 202 0.11 2.87 -15.26
C ASP A 202 1.15 2.12 -14.43
N TRP A 203 0.78 0.98 -13.83
CA TRP A 203 1.75 0.14 -13.14
C TRP A 203 2.69 -0.54 -14.11
N GLN A 204 3.98 -0.26 -13.91
CA GLN A 204 5.06 -0.69 -14.78
C GLN A 204 6.20 -1.21 -13.91
N PHE A 205 6.87 -2.25 -14.39
CA PHE A 205 8.15 -2.72 -13.91
C PHE A 205 9.24 -2.04 -14.73
N ASP A 206 10.19 -1.39 -14.06
CA ASP A 206 11.43 -1.01 -14.71
C ASP A 206 12.29 -2.27 -14.88
N THR A 207 12.61 -2.61 -16.13
CA THR A 207 13.53 -3.69 -16.49
C THR A 207 14.65 -3.11 -17.38
N ASP A 208 15.73 -3.86 -17.57
CA ASP A 208 16.82 -3.47 -18.47
C ASP A 208 16.35 -3.35 -19.94
N GLU A 209 15.24 -3.98 -20.28
CA GLU A 209 14.59 -3.97 -21.61
C GLU A 209 13.56 -2.83 -21.75
N GLY A 210 13.36 -2.03 -20.69
CA GLY A 210 12.41 -0.93 -20.64
C GLY A 210 11.27 -1.16 -19.65
N ARG A 211 10.16 -0.43 -19.83
CA ARG A 211 9.02 -0.48 -18.90
C ARG A 211 8.00 -1.51 -19.33
N ILE A 212 7.81 -2.55 -18.51
CA ILE A 212 6.85 -3.62 -18.78
C ILE A 212 5.58 -3.37 -17.94
N PRO A 213 4.40 -3.22 -18.55
CA PRO A 213 3.16 -3.07 -17.81
C PRO A 213 2.79 -4.36 -17.07
N LEU A 214 2.07 -4.24 -15.96
CA LEU A 214 1.53 -5.41 -15.27
C LEU A 214 0.57 -6.17 -16.21
N PRO A 215 0.69 -7.51 -16.36
CA PRO A 215 -0.23 -8.24 -17.22
C PRO A 215 -1.68 -8.08 -16.79
N SER A 216 -2.56 -7.87 -17.76
CA SER A 216 -4.00 -7.66 -17.57
C SER A 216 -4.80 -8.96 -17.36
N ALA A 217 -4.12 -10.09 -17.22
CA ALA A 217 -4.73 -11.42 -17.15
C ALA A 217 -5.30 -11.73 -15.74
N ARG A 218 -6.56 -11.29 -15.55
CA ARG A 218 -7.69 -11.82 -14.74
C ARG A 218 -7.45 -12.51 -13.37
N SER A 219 -8.15 -11.98 -12.35
CA SER A 219 -9.17 -12.71 -11.55
C SER A 219 -10.01 -11.74 -10.71
N LEU A 220 -9.38 -10.71 -10.11
CA LEU A 220 -10.03 -9.82 -9.15
C LEU A 220 -9.52 -8.38 -9.26
N CYS A 221 -10.44 -7.41 -9.28
CA CYS A 221 -10.13 -5.99 -9.21
C CYS A 221 -10.91 -5.35 -8.06
N SER A 222 -10.30 -4.42 -7.33
CA SER A 222 -10.94 -3.67 -6.25
C SER A 222 -10.32 -2.29 -6.12
N ASP A 223 -11.05 -1.31 -5.61
CA ASP A 223 -10.55 0.00 -5.22
C ASP A 223 -10.03 0.06 -3.77
N ASP A 224 -10.23 -0.99 -2.97
CA ASP A 224 -9.75 -1.09 -1.58
C ASP A 224 -8.49 -1.97 -1.50
N ALA A 225 -7.34 -1.35 -1.18
CA ALA A 225 -6.06 -2.03 -1.03
C ALA A 225 -6.04 -3.05 0.14
N ARG A 226 -6.85 -2.84 1.17
CA ARG A 226 -6.97 -3.79 2.30
C ARG A 226 -7.76 -5.03 1.91
N PHE A 227 -8.81 -4.86 1.10
CA PHE A 227 -9.53 -6.01 0.55
C PHE A 227 -8.61 -6.86 -0.34
N LEU A 228 -7.78 -6.22 -1.17
CA LEU A 228 -6.77 -6.94 -1.95
C LEU A 228 -5.73 -7.61 -1.07
N ARG A 229 -5.25 -6.96 0.00
CA ARG A 229 -4.35 -7.59 0.98
C ARG A 229 -4.93 -8.90 1.53
N GLU A 230 -6.18 -8.89 1.99
CA GLU A 230 -6.85 -10.10 2.48
C GLU A 230 -7.01 -11.16 1.39
N SER A 231 -7.29 -10.73 0.15
CA SER A 231 -7.37 -11.63 -1.00
C SER A 231 -6.03 -12.32 -1.32
N VAL A 232 -4.91 -11.59 -1.22
CA VAL A 232 -3.58 -12.16 -1.37
C VAL A 232 -3.27 -13.14 -0.24
N LEU A 233 -3.58 -12.78 1.01
CA LEU A 233 -3.40 -13.64 2.18
C LEU A 233 -4.19 -14.95 2.07
N ALA A 234 -5.40 -14.89 1.48
CA ALA A 234 -6.21 -16.07 1.16
C ALA A 234 -5.64 -16.92 0.01
N GLY A 235 -4.52 -16.50 -0.60
CA GLY A 235 -3.85 -17.24 -1.67
C GLY A 235 -4.59 -17.20 -3.00
N LEU A 236 -5.33 -16.11 -3.28
CA LEU A 236 -6.06 -15.91 -4.53
C LEU A 236 -5.17 -15.46 -5.69
N GLY A 237 -3.98 -14.93 -5.42
CA GLY A 237 -3.11 -14.44 -6.47
C GLY A 237 -1.94 -13.60 -5.96
N ILE A 238 -1.35 -12.91 -6.92
CA ILE A 238 -0.28 -11.92 -6.75
C ILE A 238 -0.91 -10.55 -6.83
N ALA A 239 -0.54 -9.63 -5.92
CA ALA A 239 -0.93 -8.24 -6.02
C ALA A 239 0.25 -7.29 -5.85
N VAL A 240 0.07 -6.09 -6.37
CA VAL A 240 0.95 -4.97 -6.09
C VAL A 240 0.27 -4.05 -5.09
N LEU A 241 0.86 -3.93 -3.89
CA LEU A 241 0.28 -3.18 -2.79
C LEU A 241 1.31 -2.24 -2.17
N PRO A 242 0.92 -1.06 -1.65
CA PRO A 242 1.83 -0.21 -0.91
C PRO A 242 2.41 -0.96 0.30
N ARG A 243 3.72 -0.83 0.53
CA ARG A 243 4.41 -1.52 1.62
C ARG A 243 3.79 -1.24 2.99
N PHE A 244 3.28 -0.04 3.24
CA PHE A 244 2.63 0.27 4.52
C PHE A 244 1.34 -0.51 4.77
N VAL A 245 0.71 -1.06 3.72
CA VAL A 245 -0.49 -1.90 3.83
C VAL A 245 -0.13 -3.34 4.22
N VAL A 246 0.97 -3.87 3.66
CA VAL A 246 1.36 -5.29 3.78
C VAL A 246 2.60 -5.52 4.66
N GLY A 247 3.16 -4.46 5.25
CA GLY A 247 4.46 -4.50 5.95
C GLY A 247 4.54 -5.54 7.06
N ASP A 248 3.49 -5.63 7.89
CA ASP A 248 3.41 -6.60 8.99
C ASP A 248 3.29 -8.04 8.48
N ASP A 249 2.60 -8.25 7.35
CA ASP A 249 2.48 -9.58 6.74
C ASP A 249 3.78 -10.06 6.12
N LEU A 250 4.54 -9.12 5.52
CA LEU A 250 5.88 -9.40 5.02
C LEU A 250 6.84 -9.71 6.17
N ALA A 251 6.79 -8.93 7.27
CA ALA A 251 7.63 -9.14 8.44
C ALA A 251 7.34 -10.46 9.16
N SER A 252 6.07 -10.89 9.19
CA SER A 252 5.63 -12.15 9.79
C SER A 252 5.72 -13.36 8.84
N GLY A 253 6.10 -13.17 7.57
CA GLY A 253 6.19 -14.23 6.57
C GLY A 253 4.84 -14.74 6.04
N ARG A 254 3.72 -14.13 6.44
CA ARG A 254 2.38 -14.46 5.91
C ARG A 254 2.25 -14.07 4.43
N LEU A 255 2.97 -13.04 4.02
CA LEU A 255 3.18 -12.67 2.62
C LEU A 255 4.66 -12.72 2.30
N HIS A 256 4.97 -13.03 1.05
CA HIS A 256 6.32 -13.00 0.51
C HIS A 256 6.41 -11.93 -0.57
N ALA A 257 7.45 -11.08 -0.49
CA ALA A 257 7.76 -10.14 -1.55
C ALA A 257 8.40 -10.90 -2.71
N ILE A 258 7.99 -10.59 -3.93
CA ILE A 258 8.51 -11.20 -5.16
C ILE A 258 8.86 -10.08 -6.14
N LEU A 259 9.66 -10.40 -7.17
CA LEU A 259 10.09 -9.43 -8.17
C LEU A 259 10.76 -8.18 -7.57
N GLU A 260 11.43 -8.30 -6.42
CA GLU A 260 12.06 -7.17 -5.70
C GLU A 260 13.17 -6.48 -6.49
N ASP A 261 13.72 -7.17 -7.50
CA ASP A 261 14.72 -6.64 -8.43
C ASP A 261 14.13 -5.65 -9.44
N PHE A 262 12.80 -5.65 -9.61
CA PHE A 262 12.10 -4.82 -10.57
C PHE A 262 11.44 -3.68 -9.82
N HIS A 263 11.89 -2.45 -10.08
CA HIS A 263 11.38 -1.30 -9.34
C HIS A 263 9.88 -1.12 -9.58
N ALA A 264 9.14 -1.19 -8.48
CA ALA A 264 7.73 -0.91 -8.39
C ALA A 264 7.53 0.57 -8.05
N ASN A 265 6.58 1.23 -8.70
CA ASN A 265 6.26 2.65 -8.50
C ASN A 265 6.07 3.04 -7.02
N GLU A 266 6.40 4.28 -6.69
CA GLU A 266 6.16 4.87 -5.36
C GLU A 266 4.81 5.59 -5.29
N VAL A 267 4.17 5.56 -4.12
CA VAL A 267 2.98 6.35 -3.78
C VAL A 267 3.34 7.37 -2.71
N SER A 268 2.74 8.55 -2.79
CA SER A 268 2.87 9.59 -1.76
C SER A 268 1.64 9.59 -0.86
N ILE A 269 1.87 9.71 0.45
CA ILE A 269 0.83 9.98 1.44
C ILE A 269 0.82 11.50 1.65
N LEU A 270 -0.31 12.13 1.35
CA LEU A 270 -0.45 13.59 1.33
C LEU A 270 -1.60 14.02 2.25
N ALA A 271 -1.40 15.10 3.01
CA ALA A 271 -2.49 15.83 3.63
C ALA A 271 -2.90 17.00 2.72
N LEU A 272 -4.17 17.04 2.34
CA LEU A 272 -4.78 18.10 1.53
C LEU A 272 -5.72 18.91 2.41
N HIS A 273 -5.63 20.23 2.34
CA HIS A 273 -6.53 21.14 3.05
C HIS A 273 -6.65 22.48 2.32
N ALA A 274 -7.66 23.28 2.67
CA ALA A 274 -7.81 24.64 2.14
C ALA A 274 -6.59 25.53 2.47
N HIS A 275 -6.35 26.57 1.68
CA HIS A 275 -5.12 27.38 1.77
C HIS A 275 -4.76 27.82 3.19
N ARG A 276 -3.47 27.79 3.55
CA ARG A 276 -2.92 28.10 4.90
C ARG A 276 -3.49 29.32 5.63
N ARG A 277 -3.93 30.37 4.90
CA ARG A 277 -4.57 31.56 5.50
C ARG A 277 -6.00 31.32 6.00
N LEU A 278 -6.66 30.27 5.50
CA LEU A 278 -8.04 29.89 5.79
C LEU A 278 -8.13 28.64 6.69
N ALA A 279 -7.00 28.03 7.04
CA ALA A 279 -6.97 26.81 7.86
C ALA A 279 -7.08 27.14 9.36
N SER A 280 -8.04 26.52 10.05
CA SER A 280 -8.22 26.65 11.50
C SER A 280 -6.98 26.19 12.28
N ALA A 281 -6.91 26.55 13.57
CA ALA A 281 -5.84 26.08 14.47
C ALA A 281 -5.82 24.54 14.54
N SER A 282 -6.99 23.89 14.57
CA SER A 282 -7.15 22.44 14.60
C SER A 282 -6.63 21.76 13.33
N VAL A 283 -6.89 22.33 12.15
CA VAL A 283 -6.35 21.82 10.88
C VAL A 283 -4.82 21.90 10.87
N ARG A 284 -4.25 23.05 11.27
CA ARG A 284 -2.80 23.24 11.28
C ARG A 284 -2.10 22.29 12.25
N ALA A 285 -2.62 22.19 13.48
CA ALA A 285 -2.09 21.28 14.50
C ALA A 285 -2.16 19.82 14.04
N PHE A 286 -3.27 19.41 13.41
CA PHE A 286 -3.43 18.05 12.91
C PHE A 286 -2.46 17.71 11.77
N VAL A 287 -2.32 18.61 10.79
CA VAL A 287 -1.41 18.42 9.65
C VAL A 287 0.06 18.40 10.10
N GLU A 288 0.42 19.19 11.12
CA GLU A 288 1.76 19.13 11.73
C GLU A 288 1.99 17.82 12.46
N HIS A 289 1.05 17.40 13.31
CA HIS A 289 1.12 16.14 14.05
C HIS A 289 1.28 14.94 13.11
N LEU A 290 0.48 14.88 12.03
CA LEU A 290 0.63 13.87 10.99
C LEU A 290 2.03 13.90 10.37
N ALA A 291 2.53 15.08 10.02
CA ALA A 291 3.85 15.19 9.38
C ALA A 291 4.98 14.73 10.29
N GLU A 292 4.90 15.01 11.60
CA GLU A 292 5.87 14.52 12.57
C GLU A 292 5.84 13.00 12.69
N VAL A 293 4.66 12.39 12.85
CA VAL A 293 4.54 10.94 13.09
C VAL A 293 4.92 10.15 11.82
N PHE A 294 4.42 10.57 10.66
CA PHE A 294 4.77 9.92 9.39
C PHE A 294 6.24 10.16 9.01
N GLY A 295 6.81 11.34 9.31
CA GLY A 295 8.23 11.63 9.11
C GLY A 295 9.17 10.75 9.95
N LYS A 296 8.78 10.48 11.20
CA LYS A 296 9.51 9.58 12.12
C LYS A 296 9.37 8.10 11.75
N THR A 297 8.20 7.68 11.30
CA THR A 297 7.86 6.26 11.05
C THR A 297 8.30 5.77 9.67
N VAL A 298 8.32 6.65 8.66
CA VAL A 298 8.64 6.29 7.26
C VAL A 298 10.11 6.56 6.91
N SER A 299 10.90 7.11 7.83
CA SER A 299 12.37 6.98 7.81
C SER A 299 12.79 5.55 8.19
N GLN A 300 12.25 4.53 7.51
CA GLN A 300 12.99 3.28 7.43
C GLN A 300 14.16 3.51 6.47
N PRO A 301 15.37 3.05 6.82
CA PRO A 301 16.55 3.35 6.04
C PRO A 301 16.32 2.93 4.59
N ARG A 302 16.78 3.74 3.62
CA ARG A 302 17.29 3.16 2.39
C ARG A 302 18.14 1.97 2.85
N ALA A 303 17.74 0.74 2.55
CA ALA A 303 18.69 -0.35 2.59
C ALA A 303 19.87 0.19 1.77
N LYS A 304 21.01 0.43 2.45
CA LYS A 304 22.23 0.77 1.73
C LYS A 304 22.32 -0.29 0.64
N PRO A 305 22.59 0.08 -0.63
CA PRO A 305 23.08 -0.91 -1.57
C PRO A 305 24.13 -1.70 -0.81
N VAL A 306 23.95 -3.00 -0.67
CA VAL A 306 24.98 -3.85 -0.09
C VAL A 306 26.19 -3.56 -0.98
N ALA A 307 27.14 -2.81 -0.44
CA ALA A 307 28.35 -2.49 -1.16
C ALA A 307 28.96 -3.84 -1.52
N PRO A 308 29.32 -4.09 -2.79
CA PRO A 308 30.00 -5.32 -3.13
C PRO A 308 31.20 -5.46 -2.19
N PRO A 309 31.40 -6.62 -1.56
CA PRO A 309 32.53 -6.80 -0.66
C PRO A 309 33.79 -6.44 -1.43
N ALA A 310 34.65 -5.63 -0.81
CA ALA A 310 35.90 -5.18 -1.38
C ALA A 310 36.65 -6.38 -1.99
N GLN A 311 37.10 -6.22 -3.23
CA GLN A 311 37.82 -7.24 -3.99
C GLN A 311 39.02 -7.74 -3.17
N ALA A 312 38.82 -8.85 -2.46
CA ALA A 312 39.89 -9.56 -1.79
C ALA A 312 40.69 -10.30 -2.86
N LYS A 313 41.97 -9.94 -2.97
CA LYS A 313 42.94 -10.60 -3.84
C LYS A 313 42.86 -12.11 -3.67
N ALA A 314 42.73 -12.79 -4.80
CA ALA A 314 42.58 -14.23 -4.93
C ALA A 314 43.65 -15.00 -4.12
N THR A 315 43.19 -15.70 -3.09
CA THR A 315 43.85 -16.89 -2.56
C THR A 315 42.78 -17.98 -2.46
N ARG A 316 42.87 -18.98 -3.34
CA ARG A 316 41.93 -20.12 -3.42
C ARG A 316 41.97 -20.92 -2.11
N PRO A 317 40.86 -21.05 -1.36
CA PRO A 317 40.70 -22.15 -0.42
C PRO A 317 40.25 -23.40 -1.18
N ARG A 318 40.71 -24.57 -0.72
CA ARG A 318 40.18 -25.87 -1.14
C ARG A 318 38.74 -26.00 -0.59
N GLY A 319 37.79 -26.20 -1.50
CA GLY A 319 36.34 -26.20 -1.24
C GLY A 319 35.68 -25.23 -2.22
N ALA A 320 35.27 -25.72 -3.39
CA ALA A 320 34.84 -24.89 -4.51
C ALA A 320 33.60 -24.05 -4.13
N SER A 321 33.79 -22.75 -3.93
CA SER A 321 32.71 -21.78 -3.84
C SER A 321 32.10 -21.60 -5.23
N ILE A 322 30.80 -21.86 -5.36
CA ILE A 322 30.07 -21.70 -6.63
C ILE A 322 29.84 -20.19 -6.84
N PRO A 323 30.38 -19.58 -7.92
CA PRO A 323 30.13 -18.16 -8.20
C PRO A 323 28.67 -17.96 -8.60
N MET A 324 27.99 -16.99 -8.00
CA MET A 324 26.57 -16.73 -8.25
C MET A 324 26.27 -15.23 -8.27
N THR A 325 25.26 -14.80 -9.03
CA THR A 325 24.83 -13.39 -9.00
C THR A 325 24.15 -13.07 -7.67
N ALA A 326 24.15 -11.79 -7.28
CA ALA A 326 23.37 -11.33 -6.14
C ALA A 326 21.85 -11.56 -6.33
N GLN A 327 21.38 -11.54 -7.58
CA GLN A 327 19.99 -11.80 -7.95
C GLN A 327 19.61 -13.26 -7.70
N ASP A 328 20.45 -14.21 -8.11
CA ASP A 328 20.18 -15.64 -7.89
C ASP A 328 20.20 -15.99 -6.40
N VAL A 329 21.08 -15.38 -5.61
CA VAL A 329 21.09 -15.57 -4.15
C VAL A 329 19.75 -15.13 -3.55
N ARG A 330 19.20 -14.00 -3.99
CA ARG A 330 17.88 -13.53 -3.53
C ARG A 330 16.77 -14.49 -3.93
N ARG A 331 16.75 -14.96 -5.18
CA ARG A 331 15.76 -15.92 -5.69
C ARG A 331 15.78 -17.24 -4.91
N LEU A 332 16.97 -17.80 -4.66
CA LEU A 332 17.10 -19.05 -3.90
C LEU A 332 16.77 -18.85 -2.42
N SER A 333 17.08 -17.69 -1.84
CA SER A 333 16.67 -17.34 -0.48
C SER A 333 15.14 -17.26 -0.36
N ALA A 334 14.47 -16.68 -1.36
CA ALA A 334 13.00 -16.62 -1.44
C ALA A 334 12.39 -18.03 -1.49
N VAL A 335 12.94 -18.92 -2.31
CA VAL A 335 12.54 -20.34 -2.35
C VAL A 335 12.72 -20.98 -0.96
N ALA A 336 13.89 -20.83 -0.33
CA ALA A 336 14.15 -21.41 0.99
C ALA A 336 13.14 -20.93 2.04
N ALA A 337 12.72 -19.66 1.98
CA ALA A 337 11.73 -19.09 2.88
C ALA A 337 10.32 -19.67 2.64
N VAL A 338 9.86 -19.73 1.38
CA VAL A 338 8.52 -20.21 1.02
C VAL A 338 8.28 -21.67 1.41
N TYR A 339 9.33 -22.50 1.34
CA TYR A 339 9.25 -23.93 1.64
C TYR A 339 9.71 -24.30 3.05
N ALA A 340 10.09 -23.32 3.89
CA ALA A 340 10.67 -23.58 5.21
C ALA A 340 9.76 -24.39 6.15
N GLU A 341 8.44 -24.25 6.03
CA GLU A 341 7.46 -24.99 6.84
C GLU A 341 7.24 -26.42 6.30
N THR A 342 7.22 -26.59 4.98
CA THR A 342 6.90 -27.85 4.31
C THR A 342 8.12 -28.77 4.14
N ASP A 343 9.32 -28.18 4.03
CA ASP A 343 10.60 -28.89 4.00
C ASP A 343 11.66 -28.13 4.83
N PRO A 344 11.57 -28.18 6.17
CA PRO A 344 12.50 -27.46 7.05
C PRO A 344 13.96 -27.88 6.83
N ALA A 345 14.20 -29.16 6.56
CA ALA A 345 15.54 -29.71 6.38
C ALA A 345 16.16 -29.28 5.04
N GLY A 346 15.39 -29.30 3.94
CA GLY A 346 15.82 -28.78 2.65
C GLY A 346 16.08 -27.29 2.68
N SER A 347 15.17 -26.52 3.27
CA SER A 347 15.32 -25.07 3.41
C SER A 347 16.50 -24.66 4.29
N ALA A 348 16.78 -25.40 5.38
CA ALA A 348 17.94 -25.14 6.23
C ALA A 348 19.26 -25.41 5.50
N ARG A 349 19.34 -26.52 4.75
CA ARG A 349 20.52 -26.86 3.93
C ARG A 349 20.77 -25.83 2.83
N LEU A 350 19.71 -25.38 2.15
CA LEU A 350 19.80 -24.34 1.12
C LEU A 350 20.31 -23.01 1.72
N ARG A 351 19.79 -22.61 2.90
CA ARG A 351 20.27 -21.41 3.62
C ARG A 351 21.75 -21.49 4.01
N GLU A 352 22.17 -22.60 4.62
CA GLU A 352 23.58 -22.83 5.00
C GLU A 352 24.52 -22.78 3.79
N ARG A 353 24.06 -23.28 2.64
CA ARG A 353 24.85 -23.23 1.40
C ARG A 353 24.91 -21.84 0.80
N LEU A 354 23.81 -21.08 0.79
CA LEU A 354 23.78 -19.70 0.32
C LEU A 354 24.75 -18.80 1.09
N GLU A 355 24.92 -19.02 2.39
CA GLU A 355 25.89 -18.31 3.24
C GLU A 355 27.36 -18.56 2.86
N ARG A 356 27.64 -19.65 2.13
CA ARG A 356 29.01 -20.07 1.74
C ARG A 356 29.35 -19.75 0.29
N LEU A 357 28.47 -19.09 -0.45
CA LEU A 357 28.68 -18.75 -1.86
C LEU A 357 29.52 -17.49 -2.05
N THR A 358 30.19 -17.41 -3.18
CA THR A 358 30.85 -16.18 -3.63
C THR A 358 29.92 -15.44 -4.56
N VAL A 359 29.47 -14.26 -4.13
CA VAL A 359 28.62 -13.38 -4.93
C VAL A 359 29.49 -12.56 -5.88
N LEU A 360 29.26 -12.70 -7.18
CA LEU A 360 29.93 -11.93 -8.22
C LEU A 360 28.95 -10.99 -8.92
N ALA A 361 29.48 -9.91 -9.51
CA ALA A 361 28.73 -9.11 -10.47
C ALA A 361 28.43 -9.95 -11.73
N ALA A 362 27.32 -9.68 -12.41
CA ALA A 362 26.85 -10.51 -13.54
C ALA A 362 27.88 -10.60 -14.68
N ASP A 363 28.58 -9.50 -14.96
CA ASP A 363 29.67 -9.40 -15.93
C ASP A 363 30.97 -10.08 -15.49
N ALA A 364 31.12 -10.33 -14.18
CA ALA A 364 32.25 -11.01 -13.57
C ALA A 364 32.03 -12.51 -13.39
N ILE A 365 30.86 -13.05 -13.77
CA ILE A 365 30.62 -14.50 -13.74
C ILE A 365 31.48 -15.17 -14.83
N PRO A 366 32.31 -16.16 -14.46
CA PRO A 366 33.09 -16.90 -15.44
C PRO A 366 32.17 -17.55 -16.47
N ARG A 367 32.53 -17.47 -17.76
CA ARG A 367 31.83 -18.19 -18.86
C ARG A 367 31.81 -19.72 -18.71
N SER A 368 32.41 -20.26 -17.65
CA SER A 368 32.42 -21.68 -17.31
C SER A 368 31.44 -22.02 -16.16
N ALA A 369 30.73 -21.04 -15.61
CA ALA A 369 29.79 -21.23 -14.50
C ALA A 369 28.41 -21.67 -15.01
N VAL A 370 27.83 -22.73 -14.44
CA VAL A 370 26.51 -23.25 -14.84
C VAL A 370 25.40 -22.42 -14.20
N THR A 371 24.48 -21.92 -15.01
CA THR A 371 23.31 -21.12 -14.61
C THR A 371 22.00 -21.79 -15.06
N MET A 372 20.84 -21.26 -14.63
CA MET A 372 19.54 -21.69 -15.17
C MET A 372 19.43 -21.35 -16.65
N SER A 373 18.74 -22.20 -17.41
CA SER A 373 18.68 -22.21 -18.88
C SER A 373 19.96 -22.68 -19.58
N SER A 374 20.97 -23.17 -18.86
CA SER A 374 22.12 -23.85 -19.49
C SER A 374 21.67 -25.12 -20.22
N ARG A 375 22.23 -25.35 -21.41
CA ARG A 375 22.02 -26.58 -22.18
C ARG A 375 22.93 -27.69 -21.70
N VAL A 376 22.44 -28.92 -21.78
CA VAL A 376 23.12 -30.14 -21.36
C VAL A 376 22.90 -31.19 -22.44
N THR A 377 23.98 -31.85 -22.86
CA THR A 377 23.89 -32.98 -23.80
C THR A 377 23.78 -34.29 -23.03
N LEU A 378 22.64 -34.97 -23.18
CA LEU A 378 22.38 -36.31 -22.68
C LEU A 378 22.69 -37.33 -23.77
N ARG A 379 23.63 -38.26 -23.54
CA ARG A 379 24.01 -39.25 -24.55
C ARG A 379 23.23 -40.54 -24.42
N GLU A 380 22.01 -40.58 -24.93
CA GLU A 380 21.14 -41.74 -25.00
C GLU A 380 21.65 -42.97 -25.84
N GLY A 381 22.77 -43.60 -25.46
CA GLY A 381 23.30 -44.84 -26.05
C GLY A 381 24.22 -44.49 -27.23
N ALA A 382 23.74 -44.69 -28.46
CA ALA A 382 24.32 -44.09 -29.67
C ALA A 382 23.60 -42.79 -30.08
N ARG A 383 22.52 -42.40 -29.40
CA ARG A 383 21.79 -41.16 -29.64
C ARG A 383 22.28 -40.07 -28.69
N GLU A 384 22.28 -38.82 -29.13
CA GLU A 384 22.56 -37.65 -28.29
C GLU A 384 21.34 -36.72 -28.35
N ARG A 385 20.97 -36.15 -27.20
CA ARG A 385 19.87 -35.20 -27.09
C ARG A 385 20.27 -34.02 -26.22
N GLU A 386 19.98 -32.83 -26.70
CA GLU A 386 20.21 -31.59 -25.96
C GLU A 386 18.97 -31.22 -25.14
N VAL A 387 19.17 -30.84 -23.88
CA VAL A 387 18.11 -30.43 -22.96
C VAL A 387 18.50 -29.18 -22.17
N SER A 388 17.52 -28.40 -21.75
CA SER A 388 17.77 -27.19 -20.94
C SER A 388 17.48 -27.42 -19.46
N LEU A 389 18.37 -26.94 -18.60
CA LEU A 389 18.14 -26.88 -17.15
C LEU A 389 17.11 -25.80 -16.85
N VAL A 390 15.98 -26.19 -16.26
CA VAL A 390 14.91 -25.25 -15.95
C VAL A 390 14.42 -25.43 -14.52
N TYR A 391 13.68 -24.44 -14.04
CA TYR A 391 13.04 -24.56 -12.75
C TYR A 391 11.98 -25.67 -12.75
N PRO A 392 11.60 -26.20 -11.58
CA PRO A 392 10.79 -27.41 -11.47
C PRO A 392 9.44 -27.35 -12.17
N TRP A 393 8.85 -26.16 -12.22
CA TRP A 393 7.55 -25.88 -12.81
C TRP A 393 7.60 -25.64 -14.33
N ASP A 394 8.79 -25.50 -14.91
CA ASP A 394 8.99 -25.25 -16.35
C ASP A 394 9.26 -26.53 -17.17
N ALA A 395 9.37 -27.69 -16.50
CA ALA A 395 9.82 -28.95 -17.10
C ALA A 395 8.72 -29.73 -17.85
N ALA A 396 7.60 -29.10 -18.16
CA ALA A 396 6.50 -29.75 -18.88
C ALA A 396 6.84 -30.10 -20.35
N ALA A 397 7.97 -29.63 -20.88
CA ALA A 397 8.41 -29.86 -22.26
C ALA A 397 9.43 -30.99 -22.38
N ALA A 398 9.38 -31.71 -23.50
CA ALA A 398 10.20 -32.92 -23.74
C ALA A 398 11.72 -32.66 -23.83
N ASP A 399 12.14 -31.40 -23.90
CA ASP A 399 13.51 -30.89 -24.02
C ASP A 399 13.99 -30.15 -22.75
N ARG A 400 13.24 -30.24 -21.65
CA ARG A 400 13.52 -29.54 -20.39
C ARG A 400 13.62 -30.51 -19.22
N VAL A 401 14.60 -30.29 -18.34
CA VAL A 401 14.79 -31.13 -17.15
C VAL A 401 14.58 -30.27 -15.91
N SER A 402 13.57 -30.65 -15.11
CA SER A 402 13.31 -30.09 -13.78
C SER A 402 14.35 -30.60 -12.82
N VAL A 403 14.78 -29.71 -11.96
CA VAL A 403 15.67 -30.08 -10.89
C VAL A 403 15.23 -29.28 -9.66
N LEU A 404 14.99 -29.96 -8.52
CA LEU A 404 14.73 -29.39 -7.18
C LEU A 404 15.85 -29.81 -6.21
N SER A 405 16.66 -28.87 -5.69
CA SER A 405 17.67 -28.99 -4.60
C SER A 405 18.91 -28.12 -4.90
N ASP A 406 20.01 -28.30 -4.18
CA ASP A 406 21.33 -27.72 -4.47
C ASP A 406 22.01 -28.39 -5.70
N LEU A 407 21.76 -27.88 -6.91
CA LEU A 407 21.12 -28.76 -7.89
C LEU A 407 21.90 -29.29 -9.07
N GLY A 408 22.65 -28.40 -9.73
CA GLY A 408 23.66 -28.82 -10.68
C GLY A 408 24.69 -29.74 -10.02
N ALA A 409 24.88 -29.58 -8.70
CA ALA A 409 25.86 -30.30 -7.89
C ALA A 409 25.42 -31.70 -7.45
N VAL A 410 24.15 -32.07 -7.60
CA VAL A 410 23.78 -33.48 -7.71
C VAL A 410 23.77 -33.93 -9.17
N LEU A 411 23.50 -33.03 -10.13
CA LEU A 411 23.23 -33.42 -11.52
C LEU A 411 24.41 -33.89 -12.36
N LEU A 412 25.65 -33.82 -11.88
CA LEU A 412 26.74 -34.58 -12.50
C LEU A 412 27.33 -35.67 -11.58
N GLY A 413 26.62 -36.05 -10.53
CA GLY A 413 27.10 -37.16 -9.71
C GLY A 413 26.26 -37.69 -8.55
N ALA A 414 24.95 -37.42 -8.49
CA ALA A 414 23.87 -38.08 -7.72
C ALA A 414 24.16 -38.35 -6.20
N LYS A 415 23.37 -37.99 -5.18
CA LYS A 415 21.94 -38.18 -4.90
C LYS A 415 21.72 -37.77 -3.43
N VAL A 416 20.54 -37.29 -3.00
CA VAL A 416 19.79 -37.87 -1.85
C VAL A 416 18.29 -37.71 -2.18
N GLY A 417 17.68 -38.38 -3.16
CA GLY A 417 17.44 -39.82 -3.24
C GLY A 417 17.18 -40.38 -4.66
N SER A 418 17.40 -39.59 -5.75
CA SER A 418 17.62 -39.83 -7.23
C SER A 418 17.15 -41.14 -7.94
N THR A 419 17.22 -41.28 -9.26
CA THR A 419 18.30 -41.93 -10.04
C THR A 419 18.19 -41.42 -11.47
N VAL A 420 19.33 -41.08 -12.10
CA VAL A 420 19.44 -40.79 -13.53
C VAL A 420 19.34 -42.12 -14.30
N SER A 421 18.35 -42.21 -15.19
CA SER A 421 18.21 -43.23 -16.22
C SER A 421 17.40 -42.58 -17.35
N SER A 422 17.97 -42.18 -18.48
CA SER A 422 18.98 -42.91 -19.22
C SER A 422 20.10 -41.99 -19.77
N GLN A 423 21.32 -42.50 -19.56
CA GLN A 423 22.63 -42.15 -20.12
C GLN A 423 23.38 -40.85 -19.73
N ARG A 424 24.71 -41.04 -19.79
CA ARG A 424 25.79 -40.13 -19.41
C ARG A 424 25.62 -38.76 -20.06
N ILE A 425 25.62 -37.72 -19.23
CA ILE A 425 25.87 -36.35 -19.67
C ILE A 425 27.32 -36.28 -20.19
N THR A 426 27.50 -35.78 -21.41
CA THR A 426 28.81 -35.71 -22.08
C THR A 426 29.38 -34.29 -22.11
N ALA A 427 28.52 -33.26 -22.07
CA ALA A 427 28.93 -31.87 -22.08
C ALA A 427 27.86 -30.94 -21.46
N ILE A 428 28.30 -29.86 -20.84
CA ILE A 428 27.47 -28.73 -20.41
C ILE A 428 28.02 -27.46 -21.07
N PRO A 429 27.50 -27.04 -22.23
CA PRO A 429 27.81 -25.74 -22.79
C PRO A 429 27.19 -24.62 -21.92
N TYR A 430 28.03 -23.68 -21.48
CA TYR A 430 27.56 -22.44 -20.90
C TYR A 430 26.70 -21.69 -21.92
N GLN A 431 25.45 -21.43 -21.56
CA GLN A 431 24.74 -20.30 -22.13
C GLN A 431 24.76 -19.21 -21.07
N PRO A 432 25.20 -17.97 -21.41
CA PRO A 432 24.81 -16.86 -20.58
C PRO A 432 23.28 -16.93 -20.45
N GLU A 433 22.74 -16.46 -19.33
CA GLU A 433 21.34 -16.02 -19.36
C GLU A 433 21.13 -15.33 -20.70
N ALA A 434 20.01 -15.58 -21.37
CA ALA A 434 19.60 -14.71 -22.46
C ALA A 434 19.49 -13.28 -21.89
N ALA A 435 20.61 -12.58 -21.81
CA ALA A 435 20.78 -11.25 -22.33
C ALA A 435 20.18 -11.31 -23.71
N GLY A 436 19.23 -10.42 -23.99
CA GLY A 436 18.78 -10.17 -25.36
C GLY A 436 19.99 -10.28 -26.28
N ASP A 437 19.89 -11.23 -27.21
CA ASP A 437 20.98 -11.87 -27.92
C ASP A 437 22.21 -10.97 -28.10
N HIS A 438 23.33 -11.31 -27.46
CA HIS A 438 24.62 -10.83 -27.94
C HIS A 438 24.99 -11.58 -29.22
N HIS A 439 24.35 -11.20 -30.31
CA HIS A 439 24.88 -11.34 -31.66
C HIS A 439 24.91 -9.96 -32.32
N LEU A 440 26.12 -9.39 -32.35
CA LEU A 440 26.62 -8.24 -33.13
C LEU A 440 26.15 -6.83 -32.72
#